data_AF-A0A2E8KU15-F1
#
_entry.id   AF-A0A2E8KU15-F1
#
_cell.length_a   1.000
_cell.length_b   1.000
_cell.length_c   1.000
_cell.angle_alpha   90.00
_cell.angle_beta   90.00
_cell.angle_gamma   90.00
#
_symmetry.space_group_name_H-M   'P 1'
#
loop_
_entity.id
_entity.type
_entity.pdbx_description
1 polymer ?
#
loop_
_entity_poly.entity_id
_entity_poly.type
_entity_poly.pdbx_seq_one_letter_code
_entity_poly.pdbx_strand_id
1 'polypeptide(L)'
;MPNSSFKNVNDNTPVLVGCSQFLGKKGEEGPNYLDILKEASTKAIKDCEAKQDLTQHLDTISIIRFTADTPNRDSATTDFWGYTNMPRTLGNSLGIKVPNEIYTTTGGNSPQLLLNEICNRIKEGELNCALLTGGEALDTFVSRLKLGLEVNWGDEPGGEPESIGSIRDLGSECEKKHGIFDPSSVYPLFANSIRGNKGQTAQEHMEEIGEMFSRFSHIATENQASWFKVARSPKEIVEVTPQNRMIGFPYTKYMNSIIRVNQSSALVVTSAKKARELGIPESKWIFLYAAANLNDIWNITERENLYSSPAIRKCSEAVFSKTNCSLEDVSFFDLYSCFPSAVQIAKREIGIPDEDSRELTVTGGLPYYGGAGSAYVVNSIASMMEKLRQNKNSYGLLNANGWFLTKHGLGLFSSKPFEGEWDQVVNTSNMQLEIDSLNAPEFVEEANGQAEIETYTVVNSREGPTKAIIIGRLHDGKRFVANTAKGDTDLLNRMMSNEMLKIQGIVTNLDSRNIFQPK
;
A
#
# COMPACT_ATOMS: atom_id res chain seq x y z
N MET A 1 -7.47 31.73 -17.82
CA MET A 1 -8.49 31.16 -16.90
C MET A 1 -8.82 32.24 -15.89
N PRO A 2 -10.10 32.50 -15.55
CA PRO A 2 -10.41 33.41 -14.46
C PRO A 2 -9.71 32.92 -13.18
N ASN A 3 -9.17 33.83 -12.38
CA ASN A 3 -8.45 33.49 -11.15
C ASN A 3 -9.40 32.76 -10.19
N SER A 4 -9.24 31.43 -10.07
CA SER A 4 -10.01 30.62 -9.11
C SER A 4 -9.80 31.15 -7.70
N SER A 5 -10.87 31.29 -6.93
CA SER A 5 -10.87 31.95 -5.62
C SER A 5 -11.37 31.01 -4.53
N PHE A 6 -10.68 30.96 -3.39
CA PHE A 6 -11.13 30.23 -2.20
C PHE A 6 -12.50 30.70 -1.68
N LYS A 7 -12.93 31.91 -2.04
CA LYS A 7 -14.27 32.44 -1.73
C LYS A 7 -15.39 31.72 -2.50
N ASN A 8 -15.06 31.10 -3.64
CA ASN A 8 -16.02 30.40 -4.50
C ASN A 8 -16.10 28.89 -4.20
N VAL A 9 -15.33 28.40 -3.23
CA VAL A 9 -15.38 27.00 -2.79
C VAL A 9 -16.67 26.77 -2.00
N ASN A 10 -17.49 25.82 -2.43
CA ASN A 10 -18.75 25.51 -1.77
C ASN A 10 -18.52 25.01 -0.33
N ASP A 11 -19.46 25.32 0.57
CA ASP A 11 -19.33 25.09 2.01
C ASP A 11 -19.11 23.62 2.38
N ASN A 12 -19.78 22.69 1.68
CA ASN A 12 -19.66 21.24 1.93
C ASN A 12 -18.49 20.60 1.19
N THR A 13 -17.62 21.37 0.53
CA THR A 13 -16.43 20.82 -0.14
C THR A 13 -15.46 20.27 0.91
N PRO A 14 -15.06 18.99 0.86
CA PRO A 14 -14.05 18.44 1.75
C PRO A 14 -12.68 19.03 1.44
N VAL A 15 -11.97 19.43 2.49
CA VAL A 15 -10.62 20.01 2.42
C VAL A 15 -9.70 19.33 3.44
N LEU A 16 -8.53 18.89 3.00
CA LEU A 16 -7.47 18.43 3.88
C LEU A 16 -6.72 19.67 4.37
N VAL A 17 -6.72 19.90 5.69
CA VAL A 17 -6.29 21.16 6.31
C VAL A 17 -5.13 21.00 7.29
N GLY A 18 -4.85 19.78 7.73
CA GLY A 18 -3.70 19.47 8.58
C GLY A 18 -3.09 18.15 8.21
N CYS A 19 -1.76 18.05 8.25
CA CYS A 19 -1.06 16.79 8.11
C CYS A 19 0.15 16.73 9.03
N SER A 20 0.58 15.52 9.37
CA SER A 20 1.90 15.31 9.96
C SER A 20 2.42 13.92 9.69
N GLN A 21 3.75 13.79 9.71
CA GLN A 21 4.47 12.53 9.77
C GLN A 21 5.28 12.49 11.07
N PHE A 22 5.31 11.33 11.72
CA PHE A 22 6.07 11.12 12.95
C PHE A 22 6.98 9.89 12.83
N LEU A 23 8.24 10.10 13.20
CA LEU A 23 9.28 9.09 13.28
C LEU A 23 9.60 8.83 14.75
N GLY A 24 9.22 7.66 15.25
CA GLY A 24 9.52 7.23 16.61
C GLY A 24 10.97 6.81 16.79
N LYS A 25 11.44 6.81 18.04
CA LYS A 25 12.77 6.26 18.40
C LYS A 25 12.83 4.77 18.06
N LYS A 26 14.02 4.27 17.68
CA LYS A 26 14.27 2.84 17.46
C LYS A 26 14.45 2.12 18.80
N GLY A 27 14.17 0.82 18.81
CA GLY A 27 14.39 -0.04 19.97
C GLY A 27 13.26 -0.03 21.00
N GLU A 28 13.53 -0.61 22.16
CA GLU A 28 12.59 -0.92 23.22
C GLU A 28 12.00 0.29 23.96
N GLU A 29 12.67 1.45 23.87
CA GLU A 29 12.23 2.74 24.39
C GLU A 29 11.42 3.56 23.35
N GLY A 30 11.11 2.95 22.19
CA GLY A 30 10.23 3.54 21.21
C GLY A 30 8.77 3.63 21.68
N PRO A 31 7.90 4.32 20.92
CA PRO A 31 6.48 4.44 21.25
C PRO A 31 5.74 3.10 21.11
N ASN A 32 4.66 2.92 21.87
CA ASN A 32 3.66 1.87 21.62
C ASN A 32 2.68 2.28 20.50
N TYR A 33 1.69 1.42 20.21
CA TYR A 33 0.69 1.67 19.16
C TYR A 33 -0.19 2.90 19.43
N LEU A 34 -0.55 3.20 20.69
CA LEU A 34 -1.35 4.38 21.04
C LEU A 34 -0.53 5.67 20.95
N ASP A 35 0.64 5.68 21.58
CA ASP A 35 1.51 6.86 21.68
C ASP A 35 1.94 7.35 20.29
N ILE A 36 2.21 6.42 19.37
CA ILE A 36 2.61 6.78 18.01
C ILE A 36 1.47 7.47 17.24
N LEU A 37 0.22 7.05 17.43
CA LEU A 37 -0.94 7.71 16.82
C LEU A 37 -1.22 9.05 17.49
N LYS A 38 -1.10 9.12 18.81
CA LYS A 38 -1.31 10.35 19.59
C LYS A 38 -0.39 11.46 19.11
N GLU A 39 0.91 11.17 18.99
CA GLU A 39 1.91 12.14 18.57
C GLU A 39 1.65 12.68 17.14
N ALA A 40 1.36 11.80 16.18
CA ALA A 40 1.00 12.24 14.82
C ALA A 40 -0.30 13.05 14.80
N SER A 41 -1.33 12.61 15.54
CA SER A 41 -2.61 13.31 15.62
C SER A 41 -2.47 14.71 16.20
N THR A 42 -1.74 14.85 17.31
CA THR A 42 -1.44 16.14 17.93
C THR A 42 -0.70 17.08 16.96
N LYS A 43 0.27 16.56 16.20
CA LYS A 43 0.99 17.37 15.19
C LYS A 43 0.12 17.79 14.02
N ALA A 44 -0.74 16.90 13.50
CA ALA A 44 -1.63 17.23 12.40
C ALA A 44 -2.67 18.28 12.80
N ILE A 45 -3.23 18.18 14.02
CA ILE A 45 -4.13 19.19 14.60
C ILE A 45 -3.41 20.55 14.72
N LYS A 46 -2.14 20.55 15.16
CA LYS A 46 -1.33 21.77 15.25
C LYS A 46 -1.03 22.37 13.88
N ASP A 47 -0.74 21.54 12.87
CA ASP A 47 -0.45 21.97 11.50
C ASP A 47 -1.63 22.70 10.84
N CYS A 48 -2.87 22.45 11.29
CA CYS A 48 -4.04 23.19 10.81
C CYS A 48 -3.93 24.71 11.03
N GLU A 49 -3.18 25.16 12.05
CA GLU A 49 -3.07 26.58 12.43
C GLU A 49 -4.44 27.26 12.62
N ALA A 50 -5.42 26.50 13.12
CA ALA A 50 -6.75 27.01 13.44
C ALA A 50 -6.66 28.11 14.52
N LYS A 51 -7.49 29.16 14.37
CA LYS A 51 -7.61 30.23 15.37
C LYS A 51 -8.44 29.83 16.59
N GLN A 52 -9.23 28.76 16.44
CA GLN A 52 -10.02 28.15 17.49
C GLN A 52 -9.48 26.76 17.82
N ASP A 53 -9.80 26.24 18.99
CA ASP A 53 -9.40 24.89 19.39
C ASP A 53 -10.15 23.84 18.56
N LEU A 54 -9.47 23.33 17.52
CA LEU A 54 -10.02 22.33 16.59
C LEU A 54 -10.47 21.04 17.29
N THR A 55 -9.90 20.71 18.45
CA THR A 55 -10.24 19.49 19.19
C THR A 55 -11.69 19.48 19.69
N GLN A 56 -12.26 20.66 19.96
CA GLN A 56 -13.67 20.83 20.33
C GLN A 56 -14.65 20.60 19.17
N HIS A 57 -14.13 20.48 17.95
CA HIS A 57 -14.92 20.39 16.73
C HIS A 57 -14.76 19.06 16.01
N LEU A 58 -13.83 18.20 16.42
CA LEU A 58 -13.71 16.87 15.87
C LEU A 58 -14.99 16.08 16.15
N ASP A 59 -15.60 15.56 15.09
CA ASP A 59 -16.77 14.69 15.14
C ASP A 59 -16.46 13.25 14.71
N THR A 60 -15.24 13.01 14.22
CA THR A 60 -14.81 11.70 13.73
C THR A 60 -13.36 11.42 14.07
N ILE A 61 -13.09 10.25 14.63
CA ILE A 61 -11.74 9.67 14.72
C ILE A 61 -11.74 8.39 13.92
N SER A 62 -10.83 8.33 12.96
CA SER A 62 -10.69 7.22 12.04
C SER A 62 -9.25 6.72 12.02
N ILE A 63 -9.08 5.40 12.13
CA ILE A 63 -7.77 4.77 12.27
C ILE A 63 -7.55 3.72 11.18
N ILE A 64 -6.37 3.77 10.58
CA ILE A 64 -5.87 2.72 9.69
C ILE A 64 -5.40 1.54 10.53
N ARG A 65 -5.91 0.34 10.23
CA ARG A 65 -5.59 -0.88 10.97
C ARG A 65 -4.09 -1.19 10.93
N PHE A 66 -3.55 -1.60 12.07
CA PHE A 66 -2.15 -1.98 12.17
C PHE A 66 -1.90 -3.33 11.48
N THR A 67 -0.64 -3.61 11.14
CA THR A 67 -0.30 -4.97 10.69
C THR A 67 -0.46 -5.96 11.84
N ALA A 68 -0.23 -5.48 13.07
CA ALA A 68 -0.21 -6.25 14.30
C ALA A 68 -1.53 -6.97 14.62
N ASP A 69 -2.68 -6.41 14.23
CA ASP A 69 -4.02 -6.94 14.50
C ASP A 69 -4.78 -7.32 13.23
N THR A 70 -4.03 -7.68 12.18
CA THR A 70 -4.63 -8.21 10.96
C THR A 70 -5.33 -9.54 11.26
N PRO A 71 -6.63 -9.70 10.93
CA PRO A 71 -7.37 -10.94 11.17
C PRO A 71 -6.74 -12.16 10.48
N ASN A 72 -7.07 -13.35 10.98
CA ASN A 72 -6.64 -14.65 10.43
C ASN A 72 -5.10 -14.84 10.38
N ARG A 73 -4.38 -14.18 11.29
CA ARG A 73 -2.95 -14.41 11.52
C ARG A 73 -2.75 -14.99 12.91
N ASP A 74 -2.00 -16.09 12.97
CA ASP A 74 -1.49 -16.66 14.22
C ASP A 74 -0.09 -16.07 14.47
N SER A 75 -0.02 -15.07 15.34
CA SER A 75 1.22 -14.30 15.55
C SER A 75 1.30 -13.69 16.95
N ALA A 76 2.51 -13.51 17.46
CA ALA A 76 2.70 -12.81 18.74
C ALA A 76 2.09 -11.39 18.73
N THR A 77 2.07 -10.70 17.59
CA THR A 77 1.48 -9.35 17.51
C THR A 77 -0.04 -9.37 17.71
N THR A 78 -0.73 -10.39 17.20
CA THR A 78 -2.18 -10.53 17.38
C THR A 78 -2.52 -10.93 18.81
N ASP A 79 -1.70 -11.78 19.43
CA ASP A 79 -1.90 -12.25 20.81
C ASP A 79 -1.76 -11.12 21.85
N PHE A 80 -0.91 -10.13 21.56
CA PHE A 80 -0.63 -9.00 22.45
C PHE A 80 -1.26 -7.67 21.99
N TRP A 81 -2.23 -7.68 21.05
CA TRP A 81 -2.83 -6.45 20.54
C TRP A 81 -3.63 -5.69 21.61
N GLY A 82 -4.61 -6.35 22.22
CA GLY A 82 -5.31 -5.87 23.42
C GLY A 82 -6.15 -4.58 23.29
N TYR A 83 -6.29 -3.96 22.10
CA TYR A 83 -7.15 -2.80 21.90
C TYR A 83 -8.49 -3.19 21.26
N THR A 84 -9.59 -3.10 22.02
CA THR A 84 -10.93 -3.47 21.53
C THR A 84 -11.59 -2.38 20.67
N ASN A 85 -11.27 -1.11 20.91
CA ASN A 85 -11.74 0.03 20.12
C ASN A 85 -10.66 1.13 20.04
N MET A 86 -9.71 0.94 19.12
CA MET A 86 -8.56 1.85 18.96
C MET A 86 -8.94 3.32 18.71
N PRO A 87 -9.98 3.66 17.92
CA PRO A 87 -10.45 5.05 17.79
C PRO A 87 -10.86 5.69 19.11
N ARG A 88 -11.63 4.97 19.94
CA ARG A 88 -12.05 5.44 21.27
C ARG A 88 -10.85 5.59 22.20
N THR A 89 -9.92 4.63 22.20
CA THR A 89 -8.67 4.68 22.97
C THR A 89 -7.87 5.94 22.63
N LEU A 90 -7.68 6.23 21.34
CA LEU A 90 -7.02 7.44 20.88
C LEU A 90 -7.76 8.70 21.32
N GLY A 91 -9.08 8.75 21.14
CA GLY A 91 -9.93 9.86 21.59
C GLY A 91 -9.74 10.16 23.09
N ASN A 92 -9.85 9.13 23.93
CA ASN A 92 -9.62 9.24 25.38
C ASN A 92 -8.22 9.79 25.69
N SER A 93 -7.18 9.32 24.99
CA SER A 93 -5.80 9.76 25.18
C SER A 93 -5.55 11.23 24.80
N LEU A 94 -6.36 11.76 23.86
CA LEU A 94 -6.35 13.15 23.42
C LEU A 94 -7.31 14.03 24.23
N GLY A 95 -8.18 13.45 25.06
CA GLY A 95 -9.24 14.16 25.78
C GLY A 95 -10.44 14.52 24.89
N ILE A 96 -10.65 13.79 23.80
CA ILE A 96 -11.64 14.08 22.75
C ILE A 96 -12.66 12.94 22.70
N LYS A 97 -13.95 13.29 22.65
CA LYS A 97 -15.05 12.35 22.43
C LYS A 97 -15.73 12.68 21.12
N VAL A 98 -15.84 11.69 20.25
CA VAL A 98 -16.47 11.82 18.95
C VAL A 98 -17.68 10.89 18.83
N PRO A 99 -18.72 11.28 18.06
CA PRO A 99 -19.82 10.39 17.73
C PRO A 99 -19.43 9.32 16.71
N ASN A 100 -18.47 9.59 15.81
CA ASN A 100 -18.08 8.65 14.75
C ASN A 100 -16.69 8.06 15.02
N GLU A 101 -16.65 6.73 15.15
CA GLU A 101 -15.44 5.96 15.39
C GLU A 101 -15.26 4.96 14.27
N ILE A 102 -14.19 5.10 13.49
CA ILE A 102 -13.99 4.29 12.29
C ILE A 102 -12.65 3.54 12.39
N TYR A 103 -12.66 2.24 12.13
CA TYR A 103 -11.47 1.41 12.09
C TYR A 103 -11.45 0.55 10.83
N THR A 104 -10.45 0.75 9.97
CA THR A 104 -10.44 0.09 8.64
C THR A 104 -10.12 -1.41 8.71
N THR A 105 -10.31 -2.11 7.58
CA THR A 105 -9.71 -3.43 7.37
C THR A 105 -8.27 -3.34 6.88
N THR A 106 -7.51 -4.44 6.97
CA THR A 106 -6.09 -4.50 6.58
C THR A 106 -5.89 -4.22 5.09
N GLY A 107 -4.91 -3.39 4.75
CA GLY A 107 -4.45 -3.19 3.37
C GLY A 107 -3.85 -1.80 3.14
N GLY A 108 -2.81 -1.72 2.31
CA GLY A 108 -2.21 -0.44 1.94
C GLY A 108 -3.12 0.47 1.09
N ASN A 109 -4.25 -0.03 0.59
CA ASN A 109 -5.29 0.76 -0.06
C ASN A 109 -6.24 1.46 0.93
N SER A 110 -6.31 0.99 2.17
CA SER A 110 -7.28 1.45 3.17
C SER A 110 -7.22 2.96 3.45
N PRO A 111 -6.05 3.64 3.43
CA PRO A 111 -6.00 5.10 3.59
C PRO A 111 -6.77 5.87 2.51
N GLN A 112 -6.63 5.50 1.24
CA GLN A 112 -7.36 6.16 0.16
C GLN A 112 -8.86 5.82 0.20
N LEU A 113 -9.22 4.57 0.53
CA LEU A 113 -10.61 4.16 0.71
C LEU A 113 -11.29 4.95 1.82
N LEU A 114 -10.65 5.08 2.99
CA LEU A 114 -11.17 5.82 4.12
C LEU A 114 -11.26 7.32 3.83
N LEU A 115 -10.26 7.90 3.16
CA LEU A 115 -10.31 9.31 2.77
C LEU A 115 -11.50 9.59 1.84
N ASN A 116 -11.75 8.71 0.87
CA ASN A 116 -12.90 8.83 -0.03
C ASN A 116 -14.21 8.83 0.75
N GLU A 117 -14.36 7.92 1.73
CA GLU A 117 -15.55 7.88 2.59
C GLU A 117 -15.72 9.18 3.38
N ILE A 118 -14.67 9.65 4.07
CA ILE A 118 -14.71 10.88 4.85
C ILE A 118 -15.12 12.07 3.96
N CYS A 119 -14.53 12.17 2.76
CA CYS A 119 -14.85 13.23 1.81
C CYS A 119 -16.32 13.18 1.35
N ASN A 120 -16.85 11.98 1.05
CA ASN A 120 -18.26 11.82 0.70
C ASN A 120 -19.19 12.20 1.85
N ARG A 121 -18.91 11.74 3.08
CA ARG A 121 -19.74 12.09 4.24
C ARG A 121 -19.71 13.58 4.57
N ILE A 122 -18.57 14.25 4.37
CA ILE A 122 -18.49 15.72 4.48
C ILE A 122 -19.36 16.40 3.42
N LYS A 123 -19.31 15.92 2.17
CA LYS A 123 -20.12 16.44 1.07
C LYS A 123 -21.61 16.32 1.37
N GLU A 124 -22.06 15.18 1.94
CA GLU A 124 -23.46 14.97 2.34
C GLU A 124 -23.84 15.69 3.65
N GLY A 125 -22.89 16.33 4.33
CA GLY A 125 -23.13 17.05 5.59
C GLY A 125 -23.23 16.17 6.83
N GLU A 126 -22.86 14.89 6.72
CA GLU A 126 -22.85 13.92 7.81
C GLU A 126 -21.65 14.12 8.75
N LEU A 127 -20.52 14.59 8.20
CA LEU A 127 -19.30 14.93 8.93
C LEU A 127 -18.87 16.37 8.65
N ASN A 128 -18.16 17.00 9.59
CA ASN A 128 -17.63 18.36 9.44
C ASN A 128 -16.14 18.46 9.75
N CYS A 129 -15.61 17.62 10.63
CA CYS A 129 -14.22 17.66 11.06
C CYS A 129 -13.74 16.28 11.52
N ALA A 130 -12.94 15.63 10.68
CA ALA A 130 -12.45 14.28 10.89
C ALA A 130 -10.93 14.24 11.08
N LEU A 131 -10.50 13.39 12.02
CA LEU A 131 -9.11 12.96 12.17
C LEU A 131 -8.94 11.59 11.52
N LEU A 132 -8.01 11.48 10.58
CA LEU A 132 -7.57 10.22 9.96
C LEU A 132 -6.13 9.96 10.34
N THR A 133 -5.83 8.85 11.00
CA THR A 133 -4.48 8.54 11.48
C THR A 133 -4.13 7.07 11.30
N GLY A 134 -2.85 6.75 11.25
CA GLY A 134 -2.36 5.40 11.11
C GLY A 134 -0.86 5.32 11.35
N GLY A 135 -0.37 4.15 11.70
CA GLY A 135 1.05 3.95 11.91
C GLY A 135 1.42 2.50 12.13
N GLU A 136 2.67 2.30 12.52
CA GLU A 136 3.21 1.01 12.93
C GLU A 136 4.27 1.25 14.02
N ALA A 137 4.28 0.37 15.03
CA ALA A 137 5.24 0.41 16.13
C ALA A 137 5.96 -0.95 16.34
N LEU A 138 6.11 -1.70 15.25
CA LEU A 138 6.69 -3.05 15.27
C LEU A 138 8.16 -3.06 15.68
N ASP A 139 8.93 -1.99 15.45
CA ASP A 139 10.30 -1.96 15.94
C ASP A 139 10.36 -1.95 17.46
N THR A 140 9.53 -1.12 18.11
CA THR A 140 9.39 -1.13 19.58
C THR A 140 8.92 -2.50 20.07
N PHE A 141 7.80 -2.99 19.51
CA PHE A 141 7.16 -4.22 19.95
C PHE A 141 8.12 -5.42 19.92
N VAL A 142 8.77 -5.63 18.77
CA VAL A 142 9.71 -6.74 18.58
C VAL A 142 10.96 -6.58 19.45
N SER A 143 11.45 -5.35 19.67
CA SER A 143 12.62 -5.11 20.52
C SER A 143 12.31 -5.44 21.98
N ARG A 144 11.15 -5.03 22.48
CA ARG A 144 10.69 -5.35 23.84
C ARG A 144 10.51 -6.85 24.05
N LEU A 145 9.82 -7.54 23.13
CA LEU A 145 9.64 -9.00 23.20
C LEU A 145 10.99 -9.74 23.26
N LYS A 146 11.98 -9.33 22.45
CA LYS A 146 13.31 -9.95 22.45
C LYS A 146 14.08 -9.78 23.76
N LEU A 147 13.79 -8.71 24.50
CA LEU A 147 14.38 -8.42 25.81
C LEU A 147 13.55 -9.00 26.97
N GLY A 148 12.43 -9.68 26.68
CA GLY A 148 11.52 -10.18 27.72
C GLY A 148 10.80 -9.06 28.47
N LEU A 149 10.68 -7.86 27.88
CA LEU A 149 9.97 -6.73 28.46
C LEU A 149 8.47 -6.82 28.18
N GLU A 150 7.68 -6.25 29.09
CA GLU A 150 6.21 -6.24 29.01
C GLU A 150 5.71 -5.42 27.80
N VAL A 151 4.70 -5.96 27.11
CA VAL A 151 4.02 -5.36 25.95
C VAL A 151 2.50 -5.29 26.15
N ASN A 152 2.05 -5.19 27.39
CA ASN A 152 0.64 -5.01 27.76
C ASN A 152 0.21 -3.57 27.49
N TRP A 153 0.00 -3.25 26.21
CA TRP A 153 -0.33 -1.91 25.76
C TRP A 153 -1.84 -1.65 25.63
N GLY A 154 -2.62 -2.72 25.51
CA GLY A 154 -4.05 -2.69 25.25
C GLY A 154 -4.90 -2.02 26.33
N ASP A 155 -6.13 -1.71 25.96
CA ASP A 155 -7.18 -1.21 26.85
C ASP A 155 -8.59 -1.65 26.38
N GLU A 156 -9.59 -1.44 27.25
CA GLU A 156 -10.98 -1.79 26.98
C GLU A 156 -11.89 -0.56 27.19
N PRO A 157 -11.91 0.39 26.25
CA PRO A 157 -12.69 1.62 26.42
C PRO A 157 -14.18 1.42 26.10
N GLY A 158 -14.58 0.23 25.64
CA GLY A 158 -15.94 -0.12 25.22
C GLY A 158 -16.34 0.45 23.85
N GLY A 159 -17.56 0.13 23.44
CA GLY A 159 -18.09 0.47 22.11
C GLY A 159 -17.49 -0.36 20.98
N GLU A 160 -18.11 -0.28 19.81
CA GLU A 160 -17.63 -0.95 18.59
C GLU A 160 -17.46 0.10 17.48
N PRO A 161 -16.25 0.25 16.91
CA PRO A 161 -16.05 1.18 15.80
C PRO A 161 -16.66 0.62 14.52
N GLU A 162 -17.09 1.50 13.63
CA GLU A 162 -17.47 1.15 12.28
C GLU A 162 -16.28 0.58 11.51
N SER A 163 -16.49 -0.53 10.80
CA SER A 163 -15.46 -1.16 9.98
C SER A 163 -15.60 -0.80 8.50
N ILE A 164 -14.59 -0.14 7.93
CA ILE A 164 -14.54 0.20 6.50
C ILE A 164 -13.54 -0.68 5.75
N GLY A 165 -14.02 -1.30 4.67
CA GLY A 165 -13.23 -2.12 3.76
C GLY A 165 -13.65 -3.59 3.77
N SER A 166 -13.04 -4.37 2.88
CA SER A 166 -13.32 -5.81 2.77
C SER A 166 -12.58 -6.60 3.83
N ILE A 167 -13.29 -7.52 4.49
CA ILE A 167 -12.76 -8.53 5.43
C ILE A 167 -12.35 -9.83 4.74
N ARG A 168 -12.51 -9.92 3.40
CA ARG A 168 -12.14 -11.10 2.64
C ARG A 168 -10.64 -11.39 2.81
N ASP A 169 -10.32 -12.66 3.01
CA ASP A 169 -8.96 -13.12 3.23
C ASP A 169 -8.12 -13.05 1.94
N LEU A 170 -6.80 -13.08 2.06
CA LEU A 170 -5.82 -12.73 1.02
C LEU A 170 -5.76 -13.63 -0.23
N GLY A 171 -6.34 -14.82 -0.17
CA GLY A 171 -6.30 -15.81 -1.25
C GLY A 171 -7.06 -17.09 -0.89
N SER A 172 -7.15 -18.00 -1.86
CA SER A 172 -7.79 -19.31 -1.67
C SER A 172 -6.97 -20.23 -0.77
N GLU A 173 -7.60 -21.28 -0.24
CA GLU A 173 -6.89 -22.29 0.56
C GLU A 173 -5.82 -23.03 -0.26
N CYS A 174 -6.08 -23.30 -1.55
CA CYS A 174 -5.09 -23.90 -2.44
C CYS A 174 -3.87 -23.00 -2.66
N GLU A 175 -4.08 -21.70 -2.88
CA GLU A 175 -3.01 -20.70 -3.00
C GLU A 175 -2.14 -20.67 -1.73
N LYS A 176 -2.76 -20.55 -0.55
CA LYS A 176 -2.05 -20.52 0.74
C LYS A 176 -1.25 -21.79 0.98
N LYS A 177 -1.84 -22.97 0.70
CA LYS A 177 -1.19 -24.28 0.85
C LYS A 177 0.13 -24.36 0.08
N HIS A 178 0.19 -23.75 -1.10
CA HIS A 178 1.38 -23.73 -1.94
C HIS A 178 2.32 -22.53 -1.66
N GLY A 179 1.97 -21.64 -0.73
CA GLY A 179 2.82 -20.55 -0.25
C GLY A 179 2.49 -19.17 -0.79
N ILE A 180 1.35 -19.00 -1.47
CA ILE A 180 0.84 -17.68 -1.84
C ILE A 180 0.19 -17.08 -0.58
N PHE A 181 1.03 -16.50 0.28
CA PHE A 181 0.64 -15.96 1.58
C PHE A 181 1.49 -14.75 1.96
N ASP A 182 2.81 -14.91 1.99
CA ASP A 182 3.72 -13.80 2.31
C ASP A 182 3.96 -12.91 1.09
N PRO A 183 3.77 -11.59 1.18
CA PRO A 183 4.01 -10.69 0.04
C PRO A 183 5.42 -10.81 -0.56
N SER A 184 6.45 -11.01 0.26
CA SER A 184 7.83 -11.19 -0.20
C SER A 184 8.06 -12.46 -1.02
N SER A 185 7.15 -13.44 -0.90
CA SER A 185 7.16 -14.67 -1.68
C SER A 185 6.27 -14.56 -2.93
N VAL A 186 5.29 -13.65 -2.92
CA VAL A 186 4.29 -13.54 -3.99
C VAL A 186 4.62 -12.46 -5.03
N TYR A 187 5.05 -11.27 -4.61
CA TYR A 187 5.43 -10.19 -5.54
C TYR A 187 6.55 -10.53 -6.54
N PRO A 188 7.50 -11.43 -6.23
CA PRO A 188 8.44 -11.92 -7.24
C PRO A 188 7.79 -12.70 -8.38
N LEU A 189 6.62 -13.34 -8.19
CA LEU A 189 5.87 -13.99 -9.27
C LEU A 189 5.42 -12.96 -10.31
N PHE A 190 5.01 -11.78 -9.87
CA PHE A 190 4.68 -10.66 -10.76
C PHE A 190 5.93 -10.16 -11.49
N ALA A 191 7.07 -10.06 -10.80
CA ALA A 191 8.35 -9.65 -11.41
C ALA A 191 8.74 -10.58 -12.58
N ASN A 192 8.71 -11.88 -12.32
CA ASN A 192 9.02 -12.89 -13.34
C ASN A 192 8.00 -12.87 -14.49
N SER A 193 6.72 -12.59 -14.20
CA SER A 193 5.70 -12.42 -15.24
C SER A 193 5.94 -11.16 -16.09
N ILE A 194 6.31 -10.04 -15.48
CA ILE A 194 6.63 -8.77 -16.16
C ILE A 194 7.80 -8.95 -17.12
N ARG A 195 8.94 -9.47 -16.63
CA ARG A 195 10.11 -9.69 -17.48
C ARG A 195 9.83 -10.69 -18.60
N GLY A 196 9.03 -11.74 -18.31
CA GLY A 196 8.60 -12.72 -19.30
C GLY A 196 7.79 -12.09 -20.44
N ASN A 197 6.89 -11.16 -20.11
CA ASN A 197 6.12 -10.41 -21.09
C ASN A 197 6.98 -9.42 -21.89
N LYS A 198 8.00 -8.81 -21.27
CA LYS A 198 8.96 -7.93 -21.93
C LYS A 198 10.04 -8.69 -22.74
N GLY A 199 10.12 -10.01 -22.62
CA GLY A 199 11.21 -10.80 -23.22
C GLY A 199 12.58 -10.55 -22.58
N GLN A 200 12.61 -10.04 -21.35
CA GLN A 200 13.83 -9.70 -20.61
C GLN A 200 14.38 -10.92 -19.84
N THR A 201 15.70 -11.02 -19.81
CA THR A 201 16.40 -11.86 -18.85
C THR A 201 16.18 -11.36 -17.42
N ALA A 202 16.44 -12.21 -16.43
CA ALA A 202 16.39 -11.80 -15.03
C ALA A 202 17.39 -10.68 -14.71
N GLN A 203 18.56 -10.66 -15.36
CA GLN A 203 19.57 -9.65 -15.16
C GLN A 203 19.12 -8.28 -15.67
N GLU A 204 18.65 -8.19 -16.92
CA GLU A 204 18.16 -6.94 -17.52
C GLU A 204 17.01 -6.34 -16.70
N HIS A 205 16.08 -7.19 -16.24
CA HIS A 205 14.99 -6.76 -15.40
C HIS A 205 15.46 -6.20 -14.06
N MET A 206 16.47 -6.82 -13.45
CA MET A 206 17.05 -6.33 -12.20
C MET A 206 17.80 -5.01 -12.37
N GLU A 207 18.49 -4.81 -13.49
CA GLU A 207 19.14 -3.54 -13.83
C GLU A 207 18.11 -2.40 -13.93
N GLU A 208 17.01 -2.61 -14.66
CA GLU A 208 15.87 -1.66 -14.75
C GLU A 208 15.30 -1.31 -13.36
N ILE A 209 15.10 -2.31 -12.52
CA ILE A 209 14.60 -2.13 -11.15
C ILE A 209 15.60 -1.36 -10.30
N GLY A 210 16.89 -1.69 -10.39
CA GLY A 210 17.96 -1.05 -9.62
C GLY A 210 18.01 0.44 -9.88
N GLU A 211 17.91 0.86 -11.14
CA GLU A 211 17.85 2.26 -11.54
C GLU A 211 16.63 2.97 -10.96
N MET A 212 15.45 2.39 -11.14
CA MET A 212 14.20 2.95 -10.63
C MET A 212 14.24 3.11 -9.10
N PHE A 213 14.60 2.07 -8.36
CA PHE A 213 14.57 2.10 -6.89
C PHE A 213 15.74 2.88 -6.28
N SER A 214 16.83 3.12 -7.02
CA SER A 214 17.89 4.04 -6.59
C SER A 214 17.34 5.46 -6.41
N ARG A 215 16.50 5.93 -7.34
CA ARG A 215 15.82 7.24 -7.25
C ARG A 215 14.91 7.32 -6.02
N PHE A 216 14.11 6.27 -5.77
CA PHE A 216 13.27 6.19 -4.56
C PHE A 216 14.11 6.32 -3.28
N SER A 217 15.23 5.61 -3.21
CA SER A 217 16.12 5.67 -2.04
C SER A 217 16.73 7.07 -1.83
N HIS A 218 16.99 7.81 -2.91
CA HIS A 218 17.48 9.19 -2.83
C HIS A 218 16.41 10.11 -2.24
N ILE A 219 15.19 10.06 -2.75
CA ILE A 219 14.05 10.84 -2.23
C ILE A 219 13.78 10.53 -0.74
N ALA A 220 13.91 9.26 -0.33
CA ALA A 220 13.78 8.89 1.07
C ALA A 220 14.79 9.62 1.97
N THR A 221 16.01 9.93 1.50
CA THR A 221 17.00 10.66 2.32
C THR A 221 16.62 12.12 2.59
N GLU A 222 15.83 12.71 1.70
CA GLU A 222 15.34 14.09 1.84
C GLU A 222 14.15 14.18 2.79
N ASN A 223 13.38 13.09 2.92
CA ASN A 223 12.23 13.03 3.82
C ASN A 223 12.68 12.79 5.27
N GLN A 224 12.37 13.75 6.15
CA GLN A 224 12.80 13.69 7.55
C GLN A 224 12.16 12.57 8.35
N ALA A 225 10.99 12.10 7.94
CA ALA A 225 10.28 11.01 8.59
C ALA A 225 10.74 9.62 8.12
N SER A 226 11.69 9.53 7.17
CA SER A 226 12.22 8.25 6.70
C SER A 226 12.98 7.48 7.77
N TRP A 227 12.66 6.19 7.87
CA TRP A 227 13.30 5.24 8.78
C TRP A 227 14.73 4.88 8.38
N PHE A 228 15.01 4.85 7.06
CA PHE A 228 16.33 4.65 6.49
C PHE A 228 16.77 5.88 5.68
N LYS A 229 17.74 6.62 6.21
CA LYS A 229 18.32 7.80 5.55
C LYS A 229 19.60 7.42 4.80
N VAL A 230 19.49 6.46 3.89
CA VAL A 230 20.63 5.96 3.10
C VAL A 230 20.22 5.87 1.64
N ALA A 231 20.82 6.72 0.80
CA ALA A 231 20.72 6.60 -0.65
C ALA A 231 21.54 5.39 -1.10
N ARG A 232 21.03 4.66 -2.08
CA ARG A 232 21.61 3.43 -2.61
C ARG A 232 21.82 3.59 -4.10
N SER A 233 22.98 3.20 -4.60
CA SER A 233 23.21 3.09 -6.04
C SER A 233 22.41 1.94 -6.65
N PRO A 234 22.15 1.96 -7.97
CA PRO A 234 21.48 0.84 -8.65
C PRO A 234 22.16 -0.51 -8.39
N LYS A 235 23.49 -0.52 -8.45
CA LYS A 235 24.30 -1.71 -8.19
C LYS A 235 24.09 -2.25 -6.77
N GLU A 236 24.11 -1.39 -5.75
CA GLU A 236 23.89 -1.83 -4.37
C GLU A 236 22.51 -2.44 -4.13
N ILE A 237 21.49 -1.98 -4.86
CA ILE A 237 20.12 -2.49 -4.74
C ILE A 237 20.02 -3.90 -5.30
N VAL A 238 20.67 -4.19 -6.43
CA VAL A 238 20.57 -5.47 -7.14
C VAL A 238 21.59 -6.51 -6.66
N GLU A 239 22.75 -6.07 -6.19
CA GLU A 239 23.86 -6.96 -5.85
C GLU A 239 23.55 -7.80 -4.61
N VAL A 240 23.62 -9.13 -4.77
CA VAL A 240 23.43 -10.07 -3.67
C VAL A 240 24.68 -10.05 -2.79
N THR A 241 24.50 -9.57 -1.56
CA THR A 241 25.53 -9.55 -0.52
C THR A 241 24.97 -10.11 0.79
N PRO A 242 25.78 -10.40 1.81
CA PRO A 242 25.25 -10.81 3.11
C PRO A 242 24.26 -9.78 3.71
N GLN A 243 24.46 -8.49 3.46
CA GLN A 243 23.59 -7.41 3.92
C GLN A 243 22.35 -7.22 3.03
N ASN A 244 22.48 -7.53 1.74
CA ASN A 244 21.45 -7.47 0.72
C ASN A 244 21.12 -8.86 0.13
N ARG A 245 20.90 -9.84 1.01
CA ARG A 245 20.65 -11.22 0.58
C ARG A 245 19.39 -11.34 -0.29
N MET A 246 19.32 -12.40 -1.09
CA MET A 246 18.10 -12.81 -1.78
C MET A 246 16.97 -13.09 -0.76
N ILE A 247 15.75 -12.62 -1.04
CA ILE A 247 14.55 -12.94 -0.24
C ILE A 247 13.63 -13.86 -1.01
N GLY A 248 13.32 -13.49 -2.24
CA GLY A 248 12.49 -14.26 -3.14
C GLY A 248 12.87 -13.90 -4.56
N PHE A 249 13.45 -14.83 -5.30
CA PHE A 249 13.98 -14.55 -6.64
C PHE A 249 12.92 -13.87 -7.54
N PRO A 250 13.20 -12.67 -8.10
CA PRO A 250 14.53 -12.07 -8.24
C PRO A 250 14.91 -11.02 -7.17
N TYR A 251 14.06 -10.77 -6.18
CA TYR A 251 14.23 -9.66 -5.24
C TYR A 251 15.19 -9.92 -4.09
N THR A 252 16.18 -9.03 -4.00
CA THR A 252 17.05 -8.86 -2.84
C THR A 252 16.34 -8.11 -1.71
N LYS A 253 16.95 -8.12 -0.52
CA LYS A 253 16.42 -7.45 0.68
C LYS A 253 16.11 -5.97 0.45
N TYR A 254 16.93 -5.23 -0.29
CA TYR A 254 16.74 -3.78 -0.54
C TYR A 254 15.61 -3.47 -1.53
N MET A 255 14.99 -4.48 -2.13
CA MET A 255 13.79 -4.35 -2.95
C MET A 255 12.50 -4.72 -2.20
N ASN A 256 12.61 -5.10 -0.92
CA ASN A 256 11.48 -5.51 -0.09
C ASN A 256 11.14 -4.41 0.92
N SER A 257 9.84 -4.11 1.08
CA SER A 257 9.34 -3.28 2.17
C SER A 257 9.80 -3.80 3.54
N ILE A 258 10.12 -2.88 4.45
CA ILE A 258 10.46 -3.21 5.83
C ILE A 258 9.38 -2.66 6.76
N ILE A 259 8.58 -3.58 7.32
CA ILE A 259 7.47 -3.22 8.22
C ILE A 259 7.89 -2.98 9.67
N ARG A 260 9.11 -3.39 10.03
CA ARG A 260 9.65 -3.19 11.39
C ARG A 260 10.17 -1.76 11.54
N VAL A 261 9.22 -0.85 11.72
CA VAL A 261 9.43 0.60 11.88
C VAL A 261 8.63 1.10 13.07
N ASN A 262 8.97 2.31 13.53
CA ASN A 262 8.12 3.14 14.37
C ASN A 262 7.79 4.42 13.60
N GLN A 263 6.73 4.37 12.79
CA GLN A 263 6.29 5.50 11.96
C GLN A 263 4.77 5.66 12.01
N SER A 264 4.29 6.89 12.07
CA SER A 264 2.87 7.20 11.95
C SER A 264 2.65 8.50 11.19
N SER A 265 1.42 8.70 10.74
CA SER A 265 1.00 9.92 10.05
C SER A 265 -0.47 10.18 10.38
N ALA A 266 -0.84 11.45 10.37
CA ALA A 266 -2.23 11.86 10.57
C ALA A 266 -2.61 12.99 9.63
N LEU A 267 -3.90 13.06 9.31
CA LEU A 267 -4.55 14.03 8.44
C LEU A 267 -5.77 14.59 9.18
N VAL A 268 -6.03 15.87 9.00
CA VAL A 268 -7.28 16.51 9.42
C VAL A 268 -8.03 16.93 8.17
N VAL A 269 -9.28 16.47 8.06
CA VAL A 269 -10.18 16.77 6.93
C VAL A 269 -11.41 17.48 7.47
N THR A 270 -11.79 18.59 6.86
CA THR A 270 -12.97 19.37 7.26
C THR A 270 -13.83 19.71 6.06
N SER A 271 -15.07 20.14 6.30
CA SER A 271 -15.78 20.94 5.29
C SER A 271 -15.09 22.30 5.11
N ALA A 272 -15.18 22.90 3.92
CA ALA A 272 -14.65 24.24 3.66
C ALA A 272 -15.32 25.28 4.58
N LYS A 273 -16.61 25.12 4.89
CA LYS A 273 -17.32 25.91 5.89
C LYS A 273 -16.65 25.82 7.25
N LYS A 274 -16.40 24.61 7.75
CA LYS A 274 -15.77 24.40 9.06
C LYS A 274 -14.35 24.97 9.08
N ALA A 275 -13.57 24.82 8.01
CA ALA A 275 -12.24 25.41 7.91
C ALA A 275 -12.27 26.95 8.05
N ARG A 276 -13.24 27.63 7.41
CA ARG A 276 -13.44 29.09 7.56
C ARG A 276 -13.86 29.47 8.96
N GLU A 277 -14.82 28.77 9.55
CA GLU A 277 -15.28 28.99 10.93
C GLU A 277 -14.11 28.91 11.92
N LEU A 278 -13.27 27.87 11.80
CA LEU A 278 -12.08 27.67 12.64
C LEU A 278 -10.93 28.65 12.33
N GLY A 279 -11.06 29.44 11.26
CA GLY A 279 -10.04 30.39 10.84
C GLY A 279 -8.76 29.72 10.32
N ILE A 280 -8.85 28.51 9.77
CA ILE A 280 -7.72 27.77 9.18
C ILE A 280 -7.25 28.51 7.92
N PRO A 281 -5.96 28.89 7.81
CA PRO A 281 -5.44 29.58 6.63
C PRO A 281 -5.66 28.79 5.33
N GLU A 282 -6.10 29.46 4.27
CA GLU A 282 -6.29 28.86 2.94
C GLU A 282 -4.99 28.26 2.37
N SER A 283 -3.82 28.71 2.84
CA SER A 283 -2.52 28.11 2.49
C SER A 283 -2.35 26.67 2.98
N LYS A 284 -3.20 26.20 3.89
CA LYS A 284 -3.20 24.82 4.37
C LYS A 284 -4.09 23.89 3.55
N TRP A 285 -5.00 24.44 2.75
CA TRP A 285 -6.07 23.69 2.11
C TRP A 285 -5.55 22.90 0.90
N ILE A 286 -5.75 21.59 0.94
CA ILE A 286 -5.53 20.69 -0.19
C ILE A 286 -6.87 20.00 -0.50
N PHE A 287 -7.23 19.97 -1.78
CA PHE A 287 -8.47 19.38 -2.26
C PHE A 287 -8.20 18.02 -2.87
N LEU A 288 -9.10 17.07 -2.61
CA LEU A 288 -9.20 15.84 -3.38
C LEU A 288 -9.99 16.14 -4.66
N TYR A 289 -9.28 16.23 -5.79
CA TYR A 289 -9.85 16.60 -7.09
C TYR A 289 -10.57 15.46 -7.79
N ALA A 290 -10.13 14.23 -7.57
CA ALA A 290 -10.82 13.02 -7.98
C ALA A 290 -10.24 11.81 -7.25
N ALA A 291 -11.05 10.78 -7.07
CA ALA A 291 -10.59 9.52 -6.55
C ALA A 291 -11.42 8.34 -7.07
N ALA A 292 -10.80 7.17 -7.15
CA ALA A 292 -11.46 5.93 -7.51
C ALA A 292 -10.86 4.77 -6.72
N ASN A 293 -11.68 3.75 -6.41
CA ASN A 293 -11.23 2.49 -5.84
C ASN A 293 -11.79 1.32 -6.66
N LEU A 294 -10.94 0.35 -6.97
CA LEU A 294 -11.30 -0.88 -7.68
C LEU A 294 -10.43 -2.03 -7.16
N ASN A 295 -10.92 -3.24 -7.35
CA ASN A 295 -10.16 -4.45 -7.07
C ASN A 295 -9.87 -5.19 -8.38
N ASP A 296 -8.67 -5.75 -8.49
CA ASP A 296 -8.42 -6.81 -9.47
C ASP A 296 -9.14 -8.10 -9.04
N ILE A 297 -9.18 -9.08 -9.95
CA ILE A 297 -9.59 -10.44 -9.60
C ILE A 297 -8.79 -10.90 -8.38
N TRP A 298 -9.54 -11.36 -7.39
CA TRP A 298 -9.05 -11.44 -6.02
C TRP A 298 -7.88 -12.42 -5.86
N ASN A 299 -8.08 -13.65 -6.32
CA ASN A 299 -7.08 -14.71 -6.31
C ASN A 299 -6.15 -14.51 -7.52
N ILE A 300 -4.83 -14.58 -7.30
CA ILE A 300 -3.87 -14.30 -8.36
C ILE A 300 -3.88 -15.41 -9.43
N THR A 301 -4.26 -16.63 -9.05
CA THR A 301 -4.38 -17.77 -9.99
C THR A 301 -5.55 -17.62 -10.95
N GLU A 302 -6.51 -16.74 -10.68
CA GLU A 302 -7.70 -16.50 -11.52
C GLU A 302 -7.50 -15.30 -12.46
N ARG A 303 -6.39 -14.56 -12.35
CA ARG A 303 -6.09 -13.42 -13.23
C ARG A 303 -5.66 -13.90 -14.61
N GLU A 304 -6.06 -13.22 -15.68
CA GLU A 304 -5.60 -13.55 -17.04
C GLU A 304 -4.07 -13.70 -17.12
N ASN A 305 -3.34 -12.76 -16.53
CA ASN A 305 -1.89 -12.76 -16.39
C ASN A 305 -1.46 -12.09 -15.07
N LEU A 306 -0.16 -12.13 -14.75
CA LEU A 306 0.43 -11.51 -13.56
C LEU A 306 1.39 -10.37 -13.87
N TYR A 307 1.30 -9.79 -15.06
CA TYR A 307 2.05 -8.60 -15.42
C TYR A 307 1.15 -7.38 -15.60
N SER A 308 -0.17 -7.46 -15.45
CA SER A 308 -1.14 -6.36 -15.60
C SER A 308 -2.13 -6.20 -14.46
N SER A 309 -2.72 -5.00 -14.38
CA SER A 309 -3.81 -4.67 -13.46
C SER A 309 -4.90 -3.85 -14.18
N PRO A 310 -5.95 -4.52 -14.68
CA PRO A 310 -7.15 -3.84 -15.18
C PRO A 310 -7.76 -2.85 -14.17
N ALA A 311 -7.68 -3.15 -12.87
CA ALA A 311 -8.21 -2.28 -11.83
C ALA A 311 -7.45 -0.94 -11.71
N ILE A 312 -6.12 -0.94 -11.73
CA ILE A 312 -5.35 0.32 -11.73
C ILE A 312 -5.65 1.14 -12.98
N ARG A 313 -5.71 0.48 -14.14
CA ARG A 313 -6.02 1.15 -15.42
C ARG A 313 -7.36 1.87 -15.37
N LYS A 314 -8.42 1.15 -15.00
CA LYS A 314 -9.78 1.70 -14.87
C LYS A 314 -9.88 2.77 -13.79
N CYS A 315 -9.17 2.64 -12.67
CA CYS A 315 -9.07 3.71 -11.67
C CYS A 315 -8.45 4.98 -12.25
N SER A 316 -7.37 4.85 -13.04
CA SER A 316 -6.70 5.99 -13.68
C SER A 316 -7.63 6.68 -14.68
N GLU A 317 -8.26 5.90 -15.57
CA GLU A 317 -9.26 6.39 -16.53
C GLU A 317 -10.43 7.09 -15.83
N ALA A 318 -10.92 6.53 -14.73
CA ALA A 318 -12.00 7.11 -13.91
C ALA A 318 -11.59 8.45 -13.30
N VAL A 319 -10.39 8.53 -12.70
CA VAL A 319 -9.88 9.75 -12.07
C VAL A 319 -9.69 10.86 -13.11
N PHE A 320 -9.07 10.57 -14.24
CA PHE A 320 -8.86 11.59 -15.27
C PHE A 320 -10.17 12.00 -15.95
N SER A 321 -11.06 11.06 -16.27
CA SER A 321 -12.38 11.40 -16.87
C SER A 321 -13.31 12.20 -15.96
N LYS A 322 -13.15 12.09 -14.63
CA LYS A 322 -13.92 12.88 -13.65
C LYS A 322 -13.44 14.34 -13.58
N THR A 323 -12.25 14.64 -14.10
CA THR A 323 -11.64 15.98 -14.04
C THR A 323 -11.34 16.53 -15.44
N ASN A 324 -11.02 17.81 -15.53
CA ASN A 324 -10.43 18.38 -16.75
C ASN A 324 -8.90 18.28 -16.75
N CYS A 325 -8.33 17.32 -16.00
CA CYS A 325 -6.89 17.10 -15.93
C CYS A 325 -6.51 15.85 -16.72
N SER A 326 -5.30 15.90 -17.27
CA SER A 326 -4.64 14.81 -17.96
C SER A 326 -3.42 14.34 -17.17
N LEU A 327 -2.78 13.26 -17.61
CA LEU A 327 -1.56 12.76 -16.97
C LEU A 327 -0.41 13.78 -17.09
N GLU A 328 -0.40 14.57 -18.16
CA GLU A 328 0.57 15.64 -18.42
C GLU A 328 0.47 16.78 -17.41
N ASP A 329 -0.72 17.01 -16.83
CA ASP A 329 -0.93 18.04 -15.80
C ASP A 329 -0.41 17.62 -14.41
N VAL A 330 -0.16 16.32 -14.20
CA VAL A 330 0.33 15.80 -12.92
C VAL A 330 1.79 16.17 -12.72
N SER A 331 2.09 16.89 -11.65
CA SER A 331 3.47 17.33 -11.35
C SER A 331 4.21 16.37 -10.42
N PHE A 332 3.48 15.66 -9.55
CA PHE A 332 4.07 14.80 -8.53
C PHE A 332 3.32 13.47 -8.43
N PHE A 333 4.07 12.38 -8.22
CA PHE A 333 3.50 11.05 -8.00
C PHE A 333 3.91 10.48 -6.64
N ASP A 334 3.05 9.66 -6.04
CA ASP A 334 3.50 8.59 -5.15
C ASP A 334 2.85 7.27 -5.57
N LEU A 335 3.65 6.40 -6.18
CA LEU A 335 3.23 5.06 -6.51
C LEU A 335 3.54 4.11 -5.36
N TYR A 336 2.54 3.34 -4.94
CA TYR A 336 2.72 2.36 -3.87
C TYR A 336 3.81 1.35 -4.23
N SER A 337 4.79 1.18 -3.35
CA SER A 337 6.10 0.64 -3.72
C SER A 337 6.61 -0.43 -2.77
N CYS A 338 5.74 -1.30 -2.25
CA CYS A 338 6.16 -2.40 -1.37
C CYS A 338 7.20 -3.32 -2.02
N PHE A 339 7.10 -3.47 -3.35
CA PHE A 339 8.00 -4.20 -4.22
C PHE A 339 8.08 -3.51 -5.59
N PRO A 340 9.17 -3.68 -6.35
CA PRO A 340 9.34 -3.08 -7.68
C PRO A 340 8.22 -3.39 -8.66
N SER A 341 7.74 -4.64 -8.70
CA SER A 341 6.67 -5.08 -9.61
C SER A 341 5.36 -4.31 -9.39
N ALA A 342 5.07 -3.86 -8.16
CA ALA A 342 3.91 -3.03 -7.90
C ALA A 342 4.04 -1.66 -8.60
N VAL A 343 5.22 -1.06 -8.54
CA VAL A 343 5.53 0.23 -9.19
C VAL A 343 5.51 0.08 -10.70
N GLN A 344 6.14 -0.97 -11.26
CA GLN A 344 6.16 -1.22 -12.70
C GLN A 344 4.75 -1.40 -13.27
N ILE A 345 3.89 -2.16 -12.58
CA ILE A 345 2.50 -2.35 -12.99
C ILE A 345 1.74 -1.03 -12.84
N ALA A 346 1.84 -0.33 -11.70
CA ALA A 346 1.16 0.94 -11.51
C ALA A 346 1.56 2.00 -12.55
N LYS A 347 2.87 2.18 -12.80
CA LYS A 347 3.43 3.09 -13.80
C LYS A 347 2.81 2.82 -15.18
N ARG A 348 2.82 1.56 -15.61
CA ARG A 348 2.30 1.17 -16.92
C ARG A 348 0.79 1.36 -17.02
N GLU A 349 0.03 0.93 -16.02
CA GLU A 349 -1.44 0.98 -16.06
C GLU A 349 -1.99 2.40 -15.91
N ILE A 350 -1.27 3.29 -15.23
CA ILE A 350 -1.60 4.73 -15.18
C ILE A 350 -1.27 5.40 -16.53
N GLY A 351 -0.36 4.82 -17.32
CA GLY A 351 0.08 5.36 -18.61
C GLY A 351 1.31 6.27 -18.51
N ILE A 352 2.07 6.22 -17.42
CA ILE A 352 3.30 7.00 -17.26
C ILE A 352 4.36 6.48 -18.24
N PRO A 353 4.87 7.33 -19.16
CA PRO A 353 5.84 6.92 -20.17
C PRO A 353 7.12 6.34 -19.55
N ASP A 354 7.82 5.48 -20.29
CA ASP A 354 9.05 4.88 -19.79
C ASP A 354 10.15 5.91 -19.54
N GLU A 355 10.28 6.86 -20.46
CA GLU A 355 11.24 7.99 -20.43
C GLU A 355 10.78 9.18 -19.56
N ASP A 356 9.76 8.99 -18.72
CA ASP A 356 9.27 10.08 -17.86
C ASP A 356 10.32 10.46 -16.80
N SER A 357 10.74 11.73 -16.83
CA SER A 357 11.73 12.25 -15.90
C SER A 357 11.16 12.55 -14.50
N ARG A 358 9.83 12.65 -14.34
CA ARG A 358 9.20 12.96 -13.06
C ARG A 358 9.48 11.86 -12.03
N GLU A 359 9.59 12.24 -10.77
CA GLU A 359 9.76 11.27 -9.69
C GLU A 359 8.47 10.48 -9.47
N LEU A 360 8.59 9.16 -9.29
CA LEU A 360 7.47 8.26 -9.04
C LEU A 360 7.06 8.20 -7.56
N THR A 361 7.74 8.96 -6.70
CA THR A 361 7.46 9.07 -5.27
C THR A 361 7.79 10.46 -4.74
N VAL A 362 6.97 10.96 -3.82
CA VAL A 362 7.26 12.13 -2.98
C VAL A 362 7.72 11.71 -1.58
N THR A 363 7.51 10.44 -1.22
CA THR A 363 7.81 9.91 0.12
C THR A 363 9.15 9.16 0.18
N GLY A 364 9.54 8.49 -0.91
CA GLY A 364 10.77 7.68 -1.01
C GLY A 364 10.54 6.17 -1.03
N GLY A 365 9.28 5.72 -0.96
CA GLY A 365 8.87 4.32 -1.09
C GLY A 365 9.19 3.40 0.09
N LEU A 366 8.39 2.34 0.22
CA LEU A 366 8.37 1.50 1.44
C LEU A 366 9.72 0.87 1.83
N PRO A 367 10.60 0.41 0.91
CA PRO A 367 11.88 -0.17 1.29
C PRO A 367 12.85 0.84 1.94
N TYR A 368 12.69 2.14 1.67
CA TYR A 368 13.64 3.19 2.05
C TYR A 368 13.04 4.20 3.02
N TYR A 369 11.83 4.70 2.75
CA TYR A 369 11.05 5.50 3.70
C TYR A 369 10.73 4.67 4.95
N GLY A 370 10.46 3.38 4.81
CA GLY A 370 9.94 2.50 5.86
C GLY A 370 8.45 2.20 5.64
N GLY A 371 8.05 0.95 5.85
CA GLY A 371 6.69 0.51 5.56
C GLY A 371 5.84 0.49 6.81
N ALA A 372 5.10 1.56 7.11
CA ALA A 372 4.13 1.59 8.21
C ALA A 372 2.88 0.71 7.91
N GLY A 373 3.08 -0.52 7.43
CA GLY A 373 2.04 -1.48 7.07
C GLY A 373 0.96 -0.89 6.17
N SER A 374 -0.29 -1.08 6.57
CA SER A 374 -1.47 -0.50 5.92
C SER A 374 -1.46 1.04 5.87
N ALA A 375 -0.70 1.71 6.75
CA ALA A 375 -0.69 3.16 6.92
C ALA A 375 0.38 3.89 6.08
N TYR A 376 1.14 3.22 5.21
CA TYR A 376 2.10 3.90 4.32
C TYR A 376 1.44 5.05 3.54
N VAL A 377 0.25 4.84 2.97
CA VAL A 377 -0.41 5.85 2.13
C VAL A 377 -0.88 7.07 2.93
N VAL A 378 -1.08 6.96 4.26
CA VAL A 378 -1.30 8.16 5.09
C VAL A 378 -0.07 9.08 5.07
N ASN A 379 1.13 8.48 5.11
CA ASN A 379 2.39 9.21 4.99
C ASN A 379 2.56 9.78 3.58
N SER A 380 2.18 9.03 2.54
CA SER A 380 2.18 9.53 1.16
C SER A 380 1.27 10.74 0.96
N ILE A 381 0.06 10.70 1.53
CA ILE A 381 -0.87 11.84 1.48
C ILE A 381 -0.28 13.05 2.21
N ALA A 382 0.32 12.85 3.41
CA ALA A 382 0.95 13.94 4.15
C ALA A 382 2.13 14.57 3.37
N SER A 383 3.04 13.76 2.82
CA SER A 383 4.15 14.25 1.99
C SER A 383 3.65 14.98 0.73
N MET A 384 2.57 14.47 0.12
CA MET A 384 1.94 15.11 -1.04
C MET A 384 1.31 16.46 -0.67
N MET A 385 0.63 16.56 0.47
CA MET A 385 0.08 17.82 0.97
C MET A 385 1.19 18.86 1.18
N GLU A 386 2.29 18.49 1.82
CA GLU A 386 3.45 19.38 2.00
C GLU A 386 4.02 19.86 0.66
N LYS A 387 4.20 18.93 -0.30
CA LYS A 387 4.69 19.26 -1.65
C LYS A 387 3.76 20.22 -2.39
N LEU A 388 2.44 20.01 -2.32
CA LEU A 388 1.42 20.82 -3.02
C LEU A 388 1.18 22.18 -2.36
N ARG A 389 1.42 22.32 -1.05
CA ARG A 389 1.43 23.61 -0.35
C ARG A 389 2.60 24.50 -0.79
N GLN A 390 3.76 23.88 -1.06
CA GLN A 390 4.95 24.56 -1.58
C GLN A 390 4.86 24.85 -3.09
N ASN A 391 4.17 24.01 -3.84
CA ASN A 391 4.03 24.09 -5.29
C ASN A 391 2.57 24.37 -5.67
N LYS A 392 2.14 25.62 -5.43
CA LYS A 392 0.73 26.02 -5.60
C LYS A 392 0.21 25.72 -7.00
N ASN A 393 -1.06 25.32 -7.09
CA ASN A 393 -1.78 25.00 -8.32
C ASN A 393 -1.21 23.81 -9.14
N SER A 394 -0.27 23.05 -8.57
CA SER A 394 0.19 21.79 -9.17
C SER A 394 -0.76 20.65 -8.81
N TYR A 395 -0.69 19.55 -9.55
CA TYR A 395 -1.44 18.33 -9.27
C TYR A 395 -0.52 17.22 -8.76
N GLY A 396 -1.00 16.46 -7.79
CA GLY A 396 -0.33 15.29 -7.24
C GLY A 396 -1.21 14.05 -7.38
N LEU A 397 -0.68 12.96 -7.91
CA LEU A 397 -1.40 11.69 -8.04
C LEU A 397 -0.81 10.64 -7.09
N LEU A 398 -1.66 10.01 -6.29
CA LEU A 398 -1.29 8.92 -5.41
C LEU A 398 -1.93 7.61 -5.88
N ASN A 399 -1.15 6.53 -5.85
CA ASN A 399 -1.65 5.17 -5.97
C ASN A 399 -1.49 4.45 -4.63
N ALA A 400 -2.54 3.75 -4.22
CA ALA A 400 -2.63 2.95 -3.01
C ALA A 400 -2.90 1.50 -3.41
N ASN A 401 -2.17 0.56 -2.80
CA ASN A 401 -2.25 -0.86 -3.15
C ASN A 401 -2.34 -1.74 -1.90
N GLY A 402 -3.26 -2.72 -1.93
CA GLY A 402 -3.49 -3.70 -0.88
C GLY A 402 -3.35 -5.13 -1.38
N TRP A 403 -2.83 -6.01 -0.51
CA TRP A 403 -2.56 -7.43 -0.78
C TRP A 403 -1.62 -7.66 -1.96
N PHE A 404 -1.99 -8.48 -2.94
CA PHE A 404 -1.15 -8.88 -4.08
C PHE A 404 -1.60 -8.18 -5.35
N LEU A 405 -1.46 -6.84 -5.40
CA LEU A 405 -2.10 -6.03 -6.44
C LEU A 405 -3.61 -6.34 -6.54
N THR A 406 -4.27 -6.50 -5.39
CA THR A 406 -5.67 -6.94 -5.34
C THR A 406 -6.61 -5.78 -5.17
N LYS A 407 -6.27 -4.84 -4.28
CA LYS A 407 -7.13 -3.70 -3.93
C LYS A 407 -6.40 -2.41 -4.26
N HIS A 408 -7.05 -1.50 -4.98
CA HIS A 408 -6.42 -0.28 -5.46
C HIS A 408 -7.24 0.95 -5.12
N GLY A 409 -6.53 2.04 -4.84
CA GLY A 409 -7.11 3.37 -4.73
C GLY A 409 -6.23 4.38 -5.46
N LEU A 410 -6.83 5.27 -6.23
CA LEU A 410 -6.13 6.43 -6.81
C LEU A 410 -6.77 7.72 -6.27
N GLY A 411 -5.93 8.72 -5.99
CA GLY A 411 -6.38 10.05 -5.58
C GLY A 411 -5.57 11.14 -6.28
N LEU A 412 -6.25 12.11 -6.87
CA LEU A 412 -5.67 13.32 -7.46
C LEU A 412 -5.88 14.49 -6.50
N PHE A 413 -4.82 15.21 -6.18
CA PHE A 413 -4.80 16.27 -5.17
C PHE A 413 -4.26 17.58 -5.74
N SER A 414 -4.75 18.71 -5.25
CA SER A 414 -4.16 20.03 -5.55
C SER A 414 -4.47 21.06 -4.48
N SER A 415 -3.63 22.09 -4.39
CA SER A 415 -3.89 23.32 -3.62
C SER A 415 -4.71 24.36 -4.40
N LYS A 416 -5.01 24.11 -5.68
CA LYS A 416 -5.91 24.95 -6.47
C LYS A 416 -7.32 24.91 -5.84
N PRO A 417 -8.01 26.05 -5.68
CA PRO A 417 -9.39 26.06 -5.17
C PRO A 417 -10.32 25.21 -6.03
N PHE A 418 -11.09 24.34 -5.39
CA PHE A 418 -12.16 23.58 -6.04
C PHE A 418 -13.44 24.43 -6.10
N GLU A 419 -13.79 24.92 -7.30
CA GLU A 419 -15.00 25.71 -7.52
C GLU A 419 -16.15 24.82 -8.00
N GLY A 420 -17.36 25.09 -7.51
CA GLY A 420 -18.56 24.31 -7.82
C GLY A 420 -18.84 23.17 -6.84
N GLU A 421 -19.83 22.35 -7.17
CA GLU A 421 -20.22 21.20 -6.35
C GLU A 421 -19.13 20.13 -6.35
N TRP A 422 -18.72 19.72 -5.16
CA TRP A 422 -17.79 18.61 -5.01
C TRP A 422 -18.58 17.30 -5.06
N ASP A 423 -18.25 16.45 -6.03
CA ASP A 423 -18.70 15.06 -6.16
C ASP A 423 -17.58 14.34 -6.91
N GLN A 424 -16.47 14.05 -6.24
CA GLN A 424 -15.21 13.70 -6.93
C GLN A 424 -14.73 12.26 -6.66
N VAL A 425 -15.41 11.52 -5.80
CA VAL A 425 -15.20 10.08 -5.67
C VAL A 425 -16.07 9.37 -6.71
N VAL A 426 -15.42 8.71 -7.67
CA VAL A 426 -16.12 8.03 -8.77
C VAL A 426 -16.85 6.80 -8.24
N ASN A 427 -18.12 6.64 -8.61
CA ASN A 427 -18.84 5.38 -8.40
C ASN A 427 -18.32 4.34 -9.39
N THR A 428 -17.55 3.38 -8.87
CA THR A 428 -16.86 2.36 -9.66
C THR A 428 -17.61 1.03 -9.77
N SER A 429 -18.88 0.95 -9.33
CA SER A 429 -19.63 -0.30 -9.26
C SER A 429 -19.72 -1.03 -10.61
N ASN A 430 -20.05 -0.31 -11.69
CA ASN A 430 -20.11 -0.90 -13.04
C ASN A 430 -18.73 -1.33 -13.55
N MET A 431 -17.70 -0.52 -13.28
CA MET A 431 -16.32 -0.84 -13.65
C MET A 431 -15.82 -2.10 -12.92
N GLN A 432 -16.25 -2.31 -11.67
CA GLN A 432 -15.94 -3.52 -10.92
C GLN A 432 -16.60 -4.75 -11.56
N LEU A 433 -17.87 -4.67 -11.97
CA LEU A 433 -18.56 -5.75 -12.69
C LEU A 433 -17.88 -6.10 -14.02
N GLU A 434 -17.35 -5.10 -14.73
CA GLU A 434 -16.57 -5.33 -15.95
C GLU A 434 -15.26 -6.09 -15.65
N ILE A 435 -14.57 -5.78 -14.55
CA ILE A 435 -13.36 -6.51 -14.13
C ILE A 435 -13.71 -7.94 -13.71
N ASP A 436 -14.77 -8.10 -12.90
CA ASP A 436 -15.20 -9.39 -12.37
C ASP A 436 -15.69 -10.36 -13.47
N SER A 437 -16.03 -9.83 -14.65
CA SER A 437 -16.43 -10.60 -15.83
C SER A 437 -15.31 -10.87 -16.84
N LEU A 438 -14.08 -10.41 -16.55
CA LEU A 438 -12.92 -10.74 -17.38
C LEU A 438 -12.67 -12.25 -17.40
N ASN A 439 -12.13 -12.73 -18.52
CA ASN A 439 -11.80 -14.15 -18.67
C ASN A 439 -10.78 -14.58 -17.61
N ALA A 440 -11.16 -15.53 -16.77
CA ALA A 440 -10.26 -16.23 -15.87
C ALA A 440 -9.75 -17.51 -16.56
N PRO A 441 -8.47 -17.86 -16.44
CA PRO A 441 -8.01 -19.17 -16.88
C PRO A 441 -8.63 -20.25 -15.99
N GLU A 442 -8.99 -21.38 -16.59
CA GLU A 442 -9.40 -22.56 -15.83
C GLU A 442 -8.30 -22.95 -14.84
N PHE A 443 -8.69 -23.24 -13.59
CA PHE A 443 -7.79 -23.57 -12.51
C PHE A 443 -8.04 -24.99 -12.01
N VAL A 444 -6.98 -25.76 -11.75
CA VAL A 444 -7.06 -27.09 -11.14
C VAL A 444 -6.28 -27.14 -9.83
N GLU A 445 -6.95 -27.59 -8.77
CA GLU A 445 -6.31 -27.77 -7.46
C GLU A 445 -5.39 -29.00 -7.43
N GLU A 446 -5.76 -30.07 -8.12
CA GLU A 446 -5.00 -31.32 -8.21
C GLU A 446 -4.48 -31.53 -9.62
N ALA A 447 -3.26 -31.06 -9.87
CA ALA A 447 -2.65 -31.10 -11.20
C ALA A 447 -1.80 -32.37 -11.38
N ASN A 448 -2.02 -33.08 -12.49
CA ASN A 448 -1.25 -34.25 -12.88
C ASN A 448 -0.99 -34.25 -14.39
N GLY A 449 0.27 -34.37 -14.80
CA GLY A 449 0.64 -34.52 -16.21
C GLY A 449 1.79 -33.61 -16.66
N GLN A 450 1.95 -33.52 -17.99
CA GLN A 450 2.92 -32.61 -18.61
C GLN A 450 2.46 -31.16 -18.44
N ALA A 451 3.39 -30.29 -18.06
CA ALA A 451 3.11 -28.91 -17.77
C ALA A 451 4.32 -28.01 -18.09
N GLU A 452 4.07 -26.71 -18.11
CA GLU A 452 5.09 -25.68 -18.23
C GLU A 452 4.97 -24.60 -17.16
N ILE A 453 6.08 -23.93 -16.86
CA ILE A 453 6.13 -22.81 -15.91
C ILE A 453 5.62 -21.53 -16.59
N GLU A 454 4.57 -20.92 -16.04
CA GLU A 454 4.08 -19.61 -16.45
C GLU A 454 4.80 -18.48 -15.69
N THR A 455 4.98 -18.66 -14.37
CA THR A 455 5.87 -17.84 -13.55
C THR A 455 6.34 -18.63 -12.33
N TYR A 456 7.40 -18.15 -11.67
CA TYR A 456 7.98 -18.82 -10.51
C TYR A 456 8.63 -17.82 -9.56
N THR A 457 8.93 -18.28 -8.34
CA THR A 457 9.85 -17.65 -7.42
C THR A 457 10.61 -18.72 -6.64
N VAL A 458 11.77 -18.37 -6.13
CA VAL A 458 12.53 -19.18 -5.17
C VAL A 458 12.69 -18.38 -3.89
N VAL A 459 11.99 -18.81 -2.84
CA VAL A 459 12.05 -18.21 -1.50
C VAL A 459 13.36 -18.61 -0.84
N ASN A 460 14.00 -17.63 -0.21
CA ASN A 460 15.30 -17.76 0.44
C ASN A 460 15.21 -17.42 1.93
N SER A 461 15.84 -18.26 2.76
CA SER A 461 16.12 -17.94 4.16
C SER A 461 17.43 -17.15 4.27
N ARG A 462 17.97 -17.04 5.48
CA ARG A 462 19.34 -16.52 5.66
C ARG A 462 20.42 -17.52 5.23
N GLU A 463 20.07 -18.80 5.15
CA GLU A 463 21.00 -19.91 4.88
C GLU A 463 21.02 -20.31 3.40
N GLY A 464 20.02 -19.89 2.62
CA GLY A 464 19.91 -20.20 1.19
C GLY A 464 18.47 -20.42 0.73
N PRO A 465 18.26 -20.96 -0.47
CA PRO A 465 16.92 -21.21 -1.00
C PRO A 465 16.24 -22.35 -0.24
N THR A 466 14.95 -22.16 0.06
CA THR A 466 14.17 -23.11 0.88
C THR A 466 12.99 -23.73 0.14
N LYS A 467 12.40 -23.01 -0.82
CA LYS A 467 11.19 -23.43 -1.50
C LYS A 467 10.99 -22.69 -2.82
N ALA A 468 10.53 -23.40 -3.85
CA ALA A 468 9.98 -22.78 -5.05
C ALA A 468 8.45 -22.67 -4.98
N ILE A 469 7.90 -21.57 -5.48
CA ILE A 469 6.47 -21.43 -5.78
C ILE A 469 6.36 -21.26 -7.28
N ILE A 470 5.58 -22.12 -7.91
CA ILE A 470 5.42 -22.18 -9.36
C ILE A 470 3.94 -22.02 -9.67
N ILE A 471 3.62 -21.09 -10.57
CA ILE A 471 2.35 -21.08 -11.28
C ILE A 471 2.64 -21.63 -12.66
N GLY A 472 1.97 -22.73 -13.03
CA GLY A 472 2.19 -23.43 -14.27
C GLY A 472 0.91 -23.68 -15.03
N ARG A 473 1.05 -24.13 -16.28
CA ARG A 473 -0.06 -24.55 -17.14
C ARG A 473 0.13 -26.00 -17.57
N LEU A 474 -0.93 -26.79 -17.46
CA LEU A 474 -1.01 -28.10 -18.09
C LEU A 474 -1.11 -27.93 -19.61
N HIS A 475 -0.85 -29.00 -20.37
CA HIS A 475 -0.97 -29.00 -21.83
C HIS A 475 -2.38 -28.62 -22.35
N ASP A 476 -3.43 -28.85 -21.54
CA ASP A 476 -4.80 -28.43 -21.85
C ASP A 476 -5.10 -26.96 -21.48
N GLY A 477 -4.08 -26.22 -21.03
CA GLY A 477 -4.16 -24.78 -20.74
C GLY A 477 -4.56 -24.44 -19.30
N LYS A 478 -5.00 -25.42 -18.51
CA LYS A 478 -5.44 -25.20 -17.12
C LYS A 478 -4.26 -24.81 -16.23
N ARG A 479 -4.46 -23.78 -15.41
CA ARG A 479 -3.46 -23.27 -14.48
C ARG A 479 -3.47 -24.06 -13.17
N PHE A 480 -2.29 -24.21 -12.57
CA PHE A 480 -2.12 -24.78 -11.23
C PHE A 480 -1.05 -24.03 -10.45
N VAL A 481 -1.04 -24.21 -9.12
CA VAL A 481 0.07 -23.81 -8.26
C VAL A 481 0.79 -25.05 -7.78
N ALA A 482 2.12 -25.04 -7.80
CA ALA A 482 2.96 -26.14 -7.34
C ALA A 482 4.17 -25.65 -6.56
N ASN A 483 4.81 -26.60 -5.88
CA ASN A 483 6.16 -26.45 -5.32
C ASN A 483 7.11 -27.46 -5.98
N THR A 484 8.40 -27.39 -5.70
CA THR A 484 9.34 -28.48 -6.01
C THR A 484 9.39 -29.48 -4.86
N ALA A 485 10.03 -30.64 -5.08
CA ALA A 485 10.29 -31.61 -4.02
C ALA A 485 11.07 -30.97 -2.87
N LYS A 486 10.75 -31.35 -1.63
CA LYS A 486 11.43 -30.82 -0.44
C LYS A 486 12.91 -31.27 -0.44
N GLY A 487 13.80 -30.35 -0.10
CA GLY A 487 15.23 -30.63 0.08
C GLY A 487 16.07 -30.66 -1.19
N ASP A 488 15.49 -30.43 -2.37
CA ASP A 488 16.24 -30.34 -3.63
C ASP A 488 16.89 -28.96 -3.82
N THR A 489 17.93 -28.67 -3.04
CA THR A 489 18.63 -27.38 -3.06
C THR A 489 19.33 -27.12 -4.39
N ASP A 490 19.81 -28.16 -5.07
CA ASP A 490 20.47 -28.03 -6.38
C ASP A 490 19.48 -27.55 -7.44
N LEU A 491 18.26 -28.10 -7.44
CA LEU A 491 17.20 -27.60 -8.31
C LEU A 491 16.86 -26.14 -8.01
N LEU A 492 16.72 -25.77 -6.74
CA LEU A 492 16.40 -24.38 -6.38
C LEU A 492 17.50 -23.40 -6.82
N ASN A 493 18.77 -23.77 -6.67
CA ASN A 493 19.89 -22.97 -7.18
C ASN A 493 19.87 -22.87 -8.70
N ARG A 494 19.59 -23.98 -9.40
CA ARG A 494 19.41 -24.00 -10.85
C ARG A 494 18.29 -23.06 -11.30
N MET A 495 17.17 -23.03 -10.58
CA MET A 495 16.04 -22.16 -10.89
C MET A 495 16.35 -20.66 -10.74
N MET A 496 17.28 -20.30 -9.86
CA MET A 496 17.72 -18.91 -9.69
C MET A 496 18.81 -18.50 -10.69
N SER A 497 19.55 -19.47 -11.24
CA SER A 497 20.69 -19.22 -12.14
C SER A 497 20.33 -19.35 -13.62
N ASN A 498 19.29 -20.11 -13.94
CA ASN A 498 18.84 -20.37 -15.30
C ASN A 498 17.45 -19.78 -15.54
N GLU A 499 17.12 -19.54 -16.81
CA GLU A 499 15.74 -19.22 -17.19
C GLU A 499 14.83 -20.42 -16.92
N MET A 500 13.75 -20.18 -16.18
CA MET A 500 12.74 -21.19 -15.87
C MET A 500 11.37 -20.88 -16.45
N LEU A 501 11.12 -19.68 -16.96
CA LEU A 501 9.88 -19.38 -17.67
C LEU A 501 9.74 -20.28 -18.90
N LYS A 502 8.54 -20.84 -19.11
CA LYS A 502 8.19 -21.76 -20.21
C LYS A 502 8.95 -23.09 -20.21
N ILE A 503 9.72 -23.40 -19.15
CA ILE A 503 10.36 -24.71 -19.01
C ILE A 503 9.29 -25.79 -18.80
N GLN A 504 9.43 -26.85 -19.58
CA GLN A 504 8.55 -28.02 -19.54
C GLN A 504 8.94 -28.95 -18.38
N GLY A 505 7.95 -29.65 -17.83
CA GLY A 505 8.11 -30.54 -16.70
C GLY A 505 6.92 -31.48 -16.52
N ILE A 506 6.92 -32.17 -15.39
CA ILE A 506 5.81 -33.00 -14.94
C ILE A 506 5.32 -32.44 -13.62
N VAL A 507 4.01 -32.18 -13.52
CA VAL A 507 3.35 -31.93 -12.24
C VAL A 507 2.64 -33.19 -11.77
N THR A 508 2.77 -33.50 -10.49
CA THR A 508 2.06 -34.61 -9.84
C THR A 508 1.47 -34.11 -8.53
N ASN A 509 0.21 -34.45 -8.27
CA ASN A 509 -0.39 -34.22 -6.96
C ASN A 509 0.03 -35.34 -6.00
N LEU A 510 0.75 -34.97 -4.93
CA LEU A 510 1.25 -35.88 -3.90
C LEU A 510 0.80 -35.36 -2.53
N ASP A 511 0.08 -36.18 -1.76
CA ASP A 511 -0.44 -35.84 -0.43
C ASP A 511 -1.16 -34.46 -0.42
N SER A 512 -2.02 -34.28 -1.43
CA SER A 512 -2.80 -33.06 -1.66
C SER A 512 -1.95 -31.82 -1.95
N ARG A 513 -0.69 -31.95 -2.38
CA ARG A 513 0.18 -30.85 -2.82
C ARG A 513 0.70 -31.13 -4.22
N ASN A 514 0.63 -30.15 -5.10
CA ASN A 514 1.20 -30.28 -6.44
C ASN A 514 2.72 -30.10 -6.36
N ILE A 515 3.45 -31.06 -6.92
CA ILE A 515 4.90 -31.05 -7.03
C ILE A 515 5.27 -31.01 -8.50
N PHE A 516 6.02 -29.98 -8.91
CA PHE A 516 6.50 -29.80 -10.27
C PHE A 516 7.99 -30.19 -10.36
N GLN A 517 8.30 -31.07 -11.31
CA GLN A 517 9.65 -31.47 -11.66
C GLN A 517 9.98 -30.94 -13.07
N PRO A 518 10.84 -29.91 -13.19
CA PRO A 518 11.32 -29.45 -14.49
C PRO A 518 12.22 -30.50 -15.15
N LYS A 519 12.17 -30.56 -16.49
CA LYS A 519 13.03 -31.44 -17.30
C LYS A 519 14.51 -31.03 -17.27
#